data_AF-A0A423XPU8-F1
#
_entry.id   AF-A0A423XPU8-F1
#
_cell.length_a   1.000
_cell.length_b   1.000
_cell.length_c   1.000
_cell.angle_alpha   90.00
_cell.angle_beta   90.00
_cell.angle_gamma   90.00
#
_symmetry.space_group_name_H-M   'P 1'
#
loop_
_entity.id
_entity.type
_entity.pdbx_description
1 polymer ?
#
loop_
_entity_poly.entity_id
_entity_poly.type
_entity_poly.pdbx_seq_one_letter_code
_entity_poly.pdbx_strand_id
1 'polypeptide(L)'
;DTACARVAVGQYAPPQMLQDLKYQTESAKRQLSLAVKASTLGKGNEASVNALKRVITQKIKEADSFESRWLQEKNIVSEINALRATLQHHCQQENVDDEQQAALKKALLQAESHLNRVRGEQAMIHTEVSANVVAAIVSEWTGVPIGQMLQDEMNIVRKLPLHLAERVTGQPFALKQISERILMARAGLADPGRPTGVFMLTG
;
A
#
# COMPACT_ATOMS: atom_id res chain seq x y z
N ASP A 1 7.34 6.27 14.29
CA ASP A 1 7.40 7.68 13.86
C ASP A 1 7.32 7.89 12.35
N THR A 2 8.21 7.28 11.55
CA THR A 2 8.22 7.47 10.08
C THR A 2 6.92 7.09 9.39
N ALA A 3 6.27 6.01 9.81
CA ALA A 3 4.97 5.61 9.28
C ALA A 3 3.85 6.61 9.59
N CYS A 4 3.82 7.13 10.81
CA CYS A 4 2.85 8.17 11.22
C CYS A 4 3.05 9.44 10.41
N ALA A 5 4.31 9.88 10.24
CA ALA A 5 4.65 11.04 9.43
C ALA A 5 4.23 10.87 7.96
N ARG A 6 4.46 9.69 7.38
CA ARG A 6 4.07 9.39 6.00
C ARG A 6 2.56 9.39 5.81
N VAL A 7 1.80 8.81 6.73
CA VAL A 7 0.32 8.86 6.70
C VAL A 7 -0.17 10.30 6.84
N ALA A 8 0.39 11.07 7.78
CA ALA A 8 0.02 12.46 7.97
C ALA A 8 0.25 13.29 6.70
N VAL A 9 1.44 13.19 6.08
CA VAL A 9 1.74 13.89 4.82
C VAL A 9 0.79 13.43 3.70
N GLY A 10 0.52 12.13 3.61
CA GLY A 10 -0.38 11.55 2.61
C GLY A 10 -1.85 11.99 2.72
N GLN A 11 -2.29 12.52 3.85
CA GLN A 11 -3.64 13.08 4.01
C GLN A 11 -3.77 14.49 3.42
N TYR A 12 -2.67 15.25 3.35
CA TYR A 12 -2.67 16.62 2.83
C TYR A 12 -2.12 16.73 1.42
N ALA A 13 -1.23 15.83 1.02
CA ALA A 13 -0.61 15.82 -0.30
C ALA A 13 -1.39 14.93 -1.30
N PRO A 14 -1.42 15.30 -2.60
CA PRO A 14 -1.98 14.43 -3.62
C PRO A 14 -1.11 13.17 -3.79
N PRO A 15 -1.72 12.01 -4.11
CA PRO A 15 -0.99 10.76 -4.27
C PRO A 15 -0.01 10.83 -5.44
N GLN A 16 1.09 10.07 -5.35
CA GLN A 16 2.19 10.12 -6.32
C GLN A 16 1.74 9.83 -7.75
N MET A 17 0.82 8.88 -7.94
CA MET A 17 0.25 8.57 -9.26
C MET A 17 -0.43 9.78 -9.91
N LEU A 18 -1.14 10.60 -9.12
CA LEU A 18 -1.79 11.81 -9.62
C LEU A 18 -0.77 12.92 -9.91
N GLN A 19 0.29 13.04 -9.10
CA GLN A 19 1.40 13.96 -9.37
C GLN A 19 2.14 13.58 -10.66
N ASP A 20 2.39 12.29 -10.88
CA ASP A 20 3.04 11.77 -12.08
C ASP A 20 2.20 12.02 -13.33
N LEU A 21 0.88 11.78 -13.26
CA LEU A 21 -0.04 12.10 -14.36
C LEU A 21 -0.04 13.59 -14.70
N LYS A 22 -0.08 14.47 -13.68
CA LYS A 22 0.00 15.93 -13.88
C LYS A 22 1.34 16.33 -14.51
N TYR A 23 2.46 15.81 -14.00
CA TYR A 23 3.79 16.07 -14.55
C TYR A 23 3.91 15.61 -16.01
N GLN A 24 3.46 14.39 -16.32
CA GLN A 24 3.49 13.85 -17.67
C GLN A 24 2.61 14.66 -18.63
N THR A 25 1.47 15.16 -18.16
CA THR A 25 0.58 16.03 -18.94
C THR A 25 1.28 17.35 -19.26
N GLU A 26 1.93 17.99 -18.29
CA GLU A 26 2.69 19.22 -18.50
C GLU A 26 3.90 19.03 -19.42
N SER A 27 4.59 17.89 -19.30
CA SER A 27 5.66 17.51 -20.24
C SER A 27 5.14 17.36 -21.67
N ALA A 28 4.02 16.65 -21.84
CA ALA A 28 3.38 16.44 -23.14
C ALA A 28 2.87 17.76 -23.76
N LYS A 29 2.31 18.67 -22.96
CA LYS A 29 1.90 20.02 -23.42
C LYS A 29 3.10 20.83 -23.92
N ARG A 30 4.23 20.78 -23.21
CA ARG A 30 5.48 21.44 -23.66
C ARG A 30 5.96 20.87 -24.99
N GLN A 31 5.97 19.54 -25.14
CA GLN A 31 6.31 18.89 -26.41
C GLN A 31 5.36 19.28 -27.53
N LEU A 32 4.06 19.34 -27.27
CA LEU A 32 3.06 19.80 -28.22
C LEU A 32 3.32 21.25 -28.64
N SER A 33 3.65 22.15 -27.70
CA SER A 33 3.96 23.54 -28.03
C SER A 33 5.17 23.67 -28.97
N LEU A 34 6.20 22.82 -28.78
CA LEU A 34 7.39 22.79 -29.63
C LEU A 34 7.08 22.19 -31.01
N ALA A 35 6.29 21.11 -31.06
CA ALA A 35 5.86 20.47 -32.29
C ALA A 35 5.00 21.41 -33.16
N VAL A 36 4.10 22.18 -32.54
CA VAL A 36 3.31 23.21 -33.23
C VAL A 36 4.21 24.31 -33.79
N LYS A 37 5.18 24.82 -33.01
CA LYS A 37 6.16 25.80 -33.49
C LYS A 37 6.99 25.26 -34.66
N ALA A 38 7.45 24.01 -34.59
CA ALA A 38 8.17 23.36 -35.69
C ALA A 38 7.31 23.23 -36.95
N SER A 39 6.01 22.92 -36.79
CA SER A 39 5.04 22.87 -37.88
C SER A 39 4.84 24.23 -38.54
N THR A 40 4.74 25.31 -37.77
CA THR A 40 4.66 26.67 -38.31
C THR A 40 5.91 27.11 -39.07
N LEU A 41 7.07 26.53 -38.75
CA LEU A 41 8.34 26.77 -39.43
C LEU A 41 8.58 25.79 -40.61
N GLY A 42 7.58 25.00 -41.00
CA GLY A 42 7.66 24.07 -42.13
C GLY A 42 8.47 22.79 -41.88
N LYS A 43 8.90 22.53 -40.63
CA LYS A 43 9.68 21.35 -40.23
C LYS A 43 8.89 20.35 -39.36
N GLY A 44 7.60 20.57 -39.16
CA GLY A 44 6.76 19.76 -38.25
C GLY A 44 5.97 18.67 -38.95
N ASN A 45 5.55 17.68 -38.17
CA ASN A 45 4.69 16.59 -38.61
C ASN A 45 3.31 16.71 -37.94
N GLU A 46 2.27 17.00 -38.73
CA GLU A 46 0.89 17.14 -38.23
C GLU A 46 0.35 15.85 -37.58
N ALA A 47 0.79 14.68 -38.03
CA ALA A 47 0.40 13.41 -37.42
C ALA A 47 0.92 13.30 -35.98
N SER A 48 2.15 13.76 -35.72
CA SER A 48 2.74 13.78 -34.39
C SER A 48 2.03 14.78 -33.46
N VAL A 49 1.64 15.95 -33.97
CA VAL A 49 0.86 16.93 -33.21
C VAL A 49 -0.50 16.37 -32.81
N ASN A 50 -1.21 15.73 -33.74
CA ASN A 50 -2.51 15.12 -33.47
C ASN A 50 -2.40 13.93 -32.49
N ALA A 51 -1.35 13.12 -32.60
CA ALA A 51 -1.07 12.06 -31.62
C ALA A 51 -0.84 12.63 -30.22
N LEU A 52 -0.02 13.68 -30.08
CA LEU A 52 0.22 14.35 -28.78
C LEU A 52 -1.06 14.94 -28.19
N LYS A 53 -1.92 15.57 -29.01
CA LYS A 53 -3.24 16.06 -28.55
C LYS A 53 -4.08 14.93 -27.95
N ARG A 54 -4.17 13.79 -28.64
CA ARG A 54 -4.92 12.62 -28.17
C ARG A 54 -4.39 12.11 -26.83
N VAL A 55 -3.06 11.96 -26.72
CA VAL A 55 -2.41 11.51 -25.47
C VAL A 55 -2.68 12.49 -24.32
N ILE A 56 -2.60 13.80 -24.57
CA ILE A 56 -2.90 14.82 -23.55
C ILE A 56 -4.36 14.72 -23.11
N THR A 57 -5.32 14.62 -24.03
CA THR A 57 -6.74 14.50 -23.68
C THR A 57 -7.01 13.22 -22.88
N GLN A 58 -6.36 12.11 -23.23
CA GLN A 58 -6.48 10.87 -22.47
C GLN A 58 -5.92 11.01 -21.05
N LYS A 59 -4.71 11.54 -20.90
CA LYS A 59 -4.07 11.72 -19.59
C LYS A 59 -4.82 12.70 -18.68
N ILE A 60 -5.41 13.75 -19.26
CA ILE A 60 -6.27 14.69 -18.52
C ILE A 60 -7.50 13.95 -17.99
N LYS A 61 -8.20 13.18 -18.84
CA LYS A 61 -9.37 12.39 -18.40
C LYS A 61 -9.02 11.40 -17.30
N GLU A 62 -7.88 10.73 -17.43
CA GLU A 62 -7.37 9.84 -16.38
C GLU A 62 -7.12 10.64 -15.09
N ALA A 63 -6.33 11.72 -15.15
CA ALA A 63 -6.03 12.57 -14.00
C ALA A 63 -7.29 13.12 -13.31
N ASP A 64 -8.29 13.58 -14.07
CA ASP A 64 -9.56 14.10 -13.53
C ASP A 64 -10.34 13.01 -12.79
N SER A 65 -10.35 11.77 -13.30
CA SER A 65 -10.99 10.63 -12.64
C SER A 65 -10.30 10.27 -11.31
N PHE A 66 -8.96 10.29 -11.30
CA PHE A 66 -8.18 10.08 -10.08
C PHE A 66 -8.34 11.23 -9.08
N GLU A 67 -8.41 12.47 -9.55
CA GLU A 67 -8.59 13.66 -8.72
C GLU A 67 -9.97 13.69 -8.05
N SER A 68 -11.02 13.37 -8.81
CA SER A 68 -12.38 13.27 -8.27
C SER A 68 -12.46 12.20 -7.17
N ARG A 69 -11.87 11.03 -7.42
CA ARG A 69 -11.84 9.94 -6.45
C ARG A 69 -11.00 10.29 -5.21
N TRP A 70 -9.84 10.92 -5.39
CA TRP A 70 -9.01 11.41 -4.30
C TRP A 70 -9.75 12.42 -3.41
N LEU A 71 -10.47 13.36 -4.01
CA LEU A 71 -11.29 14.35 -3.27
C LEU A 71 -12.42 13.68 -2.49
N GLN A 72 -13.10 12.71 -3.09
CA GLN A 72 -14.13 11.92 -2.40
C GLN A 72 -13.55 11.18 -1.19
N GLU A 73 -12.45 10.44 -1.38
CA GLU A 73 -11.77 9.76 -0.28
C GLU A 73 -11.33 10.76 0.81
N LYS A 74 -10.76 11.90 0.42
CA LYS A 74 -10.30 12.94 1.36
C LYS A 74 -11.42 13.48 2.23
N ASN A 75 -12.59 13.76 1.65
CA ASN A 75 -13.74 14.27 2.39
C ASN A 75 -14.21 13.25 3.43
N ILE A 76 -14.38 11.98 3.02
CA ILE A 76 -14.79 10.90 3.93
C ILE A 76 -13.77 10.68 5.04
N VAL A 77 -12.47 10.73 4.73
CA VAL A 77 -11.40 10.64 5.74
C VAL A 77 -11.46 11.81 6.74
N SER A 78 -11.75 13.01 6.27
CA SER A 78 -11.90 14.18 7.15
C SER A 78 -13.10 14.03 8.09
N GLU A 79 -14.22 13.48 7.61
CA GLU A 79 -15.41 13.18 8.42
C GLU A 79 -15.11 12.11 9.48
N ILE A 80 -14.42 11.03 9.09
CA ILE A 80 -14.01 9.96 10.03
C ILE A 80 -13.09 10.52 11.11
N ASN A 81 -12.12 11.35 10.74
CA ASN A 81 -11.20 11.96 11.70
C ASN A 81 -11.93 12.91 12.66
N ALA A 82 -12.90 13.69 12.17
CA ALA A 82 -13.74 14.54 13.01
C ALA A 82 -14.60 13.71 13.99
N LEU A 83 -15.24 12.64 13.52
CA LEU A 83 -16.02 11.73 14.37
C LEU A 83 -15.15 11.05 15.44
N ARG A 84 -13.94 10.61 15.07
CA ARG A 84 -12.95 10.04 16.01
C ARG A 84 -12.52 11.07 17.07
N ALA A 85 -12.26 12.31 16.67
CA ALA A 85 -11.89 13.39 17.59
C ALA A 85 -13.02 13.70 18.59
N THR A 86 -14.28 13.76 18.11
CA THR A 86 -15.45 13.96 18.97
C THR A 86 -15.60 12.80 19.97
N LEU A 87 -15.52 11.55 19.51
CA LEU A 87 -15.57 10.37 20.39
C LEU A 87 -14.45 10.39 21.45
N GLN A 88 -13.22 10.75 21.06
CA GLN A 88 -12.10 10.85 21.99
C GLN A 88 -12.35 11.92 23.05
N HIS A 89 -12.90 13.07 22.67
CA HIS A 89 -13.24 14.15 23.60
C HIS A 89 -14.34 13.73 24.60
N HIS A 90 -15.39 13.03 24.14
CA HIS A 90 -16.42 12.49 25.02
C HIS A 90 -15.86 11.47 26.03
N CYS A 91 -14.92 10.60 25.60
CA CYS A 91 -14.27 9.66 26.51
C CYS A 91 -13.38 10.36 27.57
N GLN A 92 -12.74 11.49 27.23
CA GLN A 92 -11.88 12.23 28.16
C GLN A 92 -12.66 13.05 29.20
N GLN A 93 -13.87 13.49 28.87
CA GLN A 93 -14.69 14.32 29.75
C GLN A 93 -15.55 13.54 30.75
N GLU A 94 -15.47 12.20 30.77
CA GLU A 94 -16.38 11.31 31.55
C GLU A 94 -17.88 11.61 31.34
N ASN A 95 -18.24 12.30 30.25
CA ASN A 95 -19.62 12.55 29.86
C ASN A 95 -20.14 11.29 29.14
N VAL A 96 -20.64 10.36 29.94
CA VAL A 96 -21.20 9.08 29.49
C VAL A 96 -22.69 9.27 29.17
N ASP A 97 -22.98 10.03 28.13
CA ASP A 97 -24.29 9.93 27.49
C ASP A 97 -24.21 8.77 26.47
N ASP A 98 -24.50 7.56 26.96
CA ASP A 98 -24.35 6.30 26.22
C ASP A 98 -25.10 6.30 24.88
N GLU A 99 -26.23 7.02 24.80
CA GLU A 99 -27.05 7.12 23.59
C GLU A 99 -26.36 7.97 22.50
N GLN A 100 -25.75 9.09 22.88
CA GLN A 100 -24.96 9.93 21.97
C GLN A 100 -23.69 9.20 21.49
N GLN A 101 -23.01 8.48 22.39
CA GLN A 101 -21.85 7.69 22.02
C GLN A 101 -22.20 6.56 21.05
N ALA A 102 -23.32 5.87 21.26
CA ALA A 102 -23.81 4.84 20.35
C ALA A 102 -24.15 5.40 18.97
N ALA A 103 -24.78 6.58 18.90
CA ALA A 103 -25.07 7.26 17.64
C ALA A 103 -23.79 7.64 16.88
N LEU A 104 -22.80 8.21 17.57
CA LEU A 104 -21.50 8.57 16.97
C LEU A 104 -20.73 7.34 16.47
N LYS A 105 -20.70 6.24 17.24
CA LYS A 105 -20.09 4.98 16.81
C LYS A 105 -20.77 4.42 15.56
N LYS A 106 -22.10 4.49 15.49
CA LYS A 106 -22.87 4.06 14.31
C LYS A 106 -22.55 4.92 13.08
N ALA A 107 -22.46 6.25 13.25
CA ALA A 107 -22.08 7.17 12.18
C ALA A 107 -20.65 6.90 11.68
N LEU A 108 -19.70 6.63 12.59
CA LEU A 108 -18.33 6.26 12.25
C LEU A 108 -18.28 4.97 11.43
N LEU A 109 -19.02 3.94 11.85
CA LEU A 109 -19.06 2.65 11.14
C LEU A 109 -19.70 2.78 9.75
N GLN A 110 -20.71 3.66 9.60
CA GLN A 110 -21.28 4.01 8.30
C GLN A 110 -20.26 4.71 7.41
N ALA A 111 -19.53 5.71 7.92
CA ALA A 111 -18.49 6.43 7.18
C ALA A 111 -17.34 5.49 6.76
N GLU A 112 -16.89 4.58 7.63
CA GLU A 112 -15.88 3.57 7.30
C GLU A 112 -16.37 2.59 6.23
N SER A 113 -17.64 2.16 6.30
CA SER A 113 -18.24 1.32 5.27
C SER A 113 -18.34 2.04 3.92
N HIS A 114 -18.64 3.34 3.94
CA HIS A 114 -18.70 4.18 2.75
C HIS A 114 -17.30 4.35 2.14
N LEU A 115 -16.29 4.61 2.96
CA LEU A 115 -14.89 4.69 2.54
C LEU A 115 -14.43 3.40 1.87
N ASN A 116 -14.77 2.23 2.43
CA ASN A 116 -14.39 0.94 1.85
C ASN A 116 -15.05 0.69 0.49
N ARG A 117 -16.27 1.19 0.26
CA ARG A 117 -16.93 1.13 -1.05
C ARG A 117 -16.26 2.02 -2.10
N VAL A 118 -15.79 3.21 -1.69
CA VAL A 118 -15.14 4.18 -2.60
C VAL A 118 -13.68 3.76 -2.90
N ARG A 119 -12.97 3.16 -1.93
CA ARG A 119 -11.56 2.76 -2.07
C ARG A 119 -11.33 1.61 -3.07
N GLY A 120 -12.31 0.75 -3.31
CA GLY A 120 -12.14 -0.41 -4.20
C GLY A 120 -10.87 -1.22 -3.87
N GLU A 121 -10.03 -1.50 -4.87
CA GLU A 121 -8.81 -2.30 -4.72
C GLU A 121 -7.55 -1.50 -4.29
N GLN A 122 -7.56 -0.16 -4.42
CA GLN A 122 -6.36 0.66 -4.16
C GLN A 122 -6.73 1.92 -3.40
N ALA A 123 -6.37 2.00 -2.11
CA ALA A 123 -6.58 3.21 -1.32
C ALA A 123 -5.68 4.37 -1.82
N MET A 124 -6.26 5.55 -2.07
CA MET A 124 -5.48 6.74 -2.42
C MET A 124 -4.97 7.48 -1.18
N ILE A 125 -5.77 7.45 -0.09
CA ILE A 125 -5.43 8.07 1.19
C ILE A 125 -5.54 7.02 2.30
N HIS A 126 -4.54 6.95 3.17
CA HIS A 126 -4.58 6.15 4.39
C HIS A 126 -5.10 6.97 5.57
N THR A 127 -6.09 6.42 6.27
CA THR A 127 -6.68 7.00 7.49
C THR A 127 -5.77 6.80 8.70
N GLU A 128 -5.10 5.65 8.75
CA GLU A 128 -4.30 5.20 9.88
C GLU A 128 -3.09 4.40 9.41
N VAL A 129 -2.16 4.17 10.33
CA VAL A 129 -0.98 3.34 10.07
C VAL A 129 -1.39 1.88 10.08
N SER A 130 -1.66 1.33 8.90
CA SER A 130 -1.94 -0.11 8.72
C SER A 130 -0.65 -0.92 8.55
N ALA A 131 -0.72 -2.23 8.76
CA ALA A 131 0.39 -3.16 8.51
C ALA A 131 0.99 -3.00 7.09
N ASN A 132 0.14 -2.75 6.09
CA ASN A 132 0.57 -2.49 4.71
C ASN A 132 1.46 -1.24 4.58
N VAL A 133 1.15 -0.17 5.33
CA VAL A 133 1.94 1.07 5.32
C VAL A 133 3.32 0.83 5.93
N VAL A 134 3.35 0.12 7.06
CA VAL A 134 4.62 -0.25 7.71
C VAL A 134 5.45 -1.16 6.82
N ALA A 135 4.83 -2.20 6.25
CA ALA A 135 5.49 -3.13 5.33
C ALA A 135 6.07 -2.41 4.11
N ALA A 136 5.34 -1.43 3.53
CA ALA A 136 5.84 -0.64 2.41
C ALA A 136 7.08 0.19 2.79
N ILE A 137 7.10 0.79 3.98
CA ILE A 137 8.26 1.57 4.47
C ILE A 137 9.46 0.66 4.73
N VAL A 138 9.25 -0.47 5.39
CA VAL A 138 10.34 -1.42 5.67
C VAL A 138 10.86 -2.02 4.37
N SER A 139 9.99 -2.33 3.42
CA SER A 139 10.37 -2.80 2.09
C SER A 139 11.24 -1.79 1.35
N GLU A 140 10.88 -0.51 1.38
CA GLU A 140 11.67 0.57 0.77
C GLU A 140 13.06 0.73 1.41
N TRP A 141 13.16 0.53 2.72
CA TRP A 141 14.43 0.64 3.44
C TRP A 141 15.33 -0.59 3.30
N THR A 142 14.73 -1.78 3.25
CA THR A 142 15.46 -3.06 3.28
C THR A 142 15.61 -3.70 1.90
N GLY A 143 14.81 -3.29 0.92
CA GLY A 143 14.70 -3.94 -0.39
C GLY A 143 13.93 -5.26 -0.37
N VAL A 144 13.44 -5.72 0.78
CA VAL A 144 12.69 -6.98 0.88
C VAL A 144 11.26 -6.76 0.38
N PRO A 145 10.74 -7.55 -0.57
CA PRO A 145 9.39 -7.34 -1.13
C PRO A 145 8.29 -7.48 -0.07
N ILE A 146 7.29 -6.59 -0.13
CA ILE A 146 6.10 -6.59 0.76
C ILE A 146 5.42 -7.97 0.79
N GLY A 147 5.35 -8.65 -0.36
CA GLY A 147 4.76 -9.98 -0.48
C GLY A 147 5.49 -11.07 0.31
N GLN A 148 6.78 -10.91 0.60
CA GLN A 148 7.52 -11.82 1.50
C GLN A 148 7.27 -11.49 2.98
N MET A 149 6.97 -10.22 3.30
CA MET A 149 6.74 -9.77 4.67
C MET A 149 5.32 -10.04 5.17
N LEU A 150 4.32 -9.97 4.29
CA LEU A 150 2.91 -10.23 4.61
C LEU A 150 2.52 -11.72 4.51
N GLN A 151 3.43 -12.58 4.05
CA GLN A 151 3.19 -14.02 4.02
C GLN A 151 3.12 -14.55 5.45
N ASP A 152 2.10 -15.39 5.70
CA ASP A 152 2.02 -16.17 6.93
C ASP A 152 3.33 -16.94 7.14
N GLU A 153 4.06 -16.58 8.18
CA GLU A 153 5.31 -17.24 8.56
C GLU A 153 5.09 -18.76 8.69
N MET A 154 3.91 -19.16 9.21
CA MET A 154 3.48 -20.56 9.30
C MET A 154 3.42 -21.26 7.92
N ASN A 155 2.90 -20.56 6.89
CA ASN A 155 2.81 -21.10 5.54
C ASN A 155 4.18 -21.20 4.86
N ILE A 156 5.07 -20.23 5.09
CA ILE A 156 6.47 -20.28 4.61
C ILE A 156 7.16 -21.50 5.22
N VAL A 157 7.08 -21.66 6.53
CA VAL A 157 7.74 -22.77 7.24
C VAL A 157 7.15 -24.12 6.81
N ARG A 158 5.83 -24.21 6.61
CA ARG A 158 5.18 -25.43 6.08
C ARG A 158 5.67 -25.81 4.68
N LYS A 159 5.93 -24.83 3.81
CA LYS A 159 6.43 -25.05 2.44
C LYS A 159 7.95 -25.12 2.34
N LEU A 160 8.67 -24.92 3.43
CA LEU A 160 10.13 -24.91 3.48
C LEU A 160 10.79 -26.14 2.80
N PRO A 161 10.32 -27.40 3.00
CA PRO A 161 10.94 -28.55 2.33
C PRO A 161 10.90 -28.44 0.79
N LEU A 162 9.79 -27.92 0.25
CA LEU A 162 9.61 -27.76 -1.20
C LEU A 162 10.55 -26.68 -1.74
N HIS A 163 10.63 -25.53 -1.07
CA HIS A 163 11.53 -24.45 -1.45
C HIS A 163 13.02 -24.84 -1.35
N LEU A 164 13.38 -25.68 -0.37
CA LEU A 164 14.75 -26.21 -0.28
C LEU A 164 15.04 -27.20 -1.41
N ALA A 165 14.08 -28.06 -1.78
CA ALA A 165 14.24 -29.02 -2.88
C ALA A 165 14.38 -28.37 -4.27
N GLU A 166 13.86 -27.15 -4.46
CA GLU A 166 14.09 -26.36 -5.69
C GLU A 166 15.56 -25.98 -5.87
N ARG A 167 16.31 -25.84 -4.77
CA ARG A 167 17.72 -25.40 -4.78
C ARG A 167 18.71 -26.51 -4.46
N VAL A 168 18.31 -27.50 -3.68
CA VAL A 168 19.12 -28.63 -3.26
C VAL A 168 18.68 -29.85 -4.04
N THR A 169 19.53 -30.29 -4.96
CA THR A 169 19.26 -31.45 -5.79
C THR A 169 19.60 -32.72 -5.02
N GLY A 170 18.59 -33.59 -4.80
CA GLY A 170 18.73 -34.81 -4.01
C GLY A 170 18.52 -34.61 -2.51
N GLN A 171 18.75 -35.67 -1.72
CA GLN A 171 18.63 -35.66 -0.24
C GLN A 171 17.22 -35.38 0.35
N PRO A 172 16.13 -36.00 -0.15
CA PRO A 172 14.79 -35.73 0.35
C PRO A 172 14.62 -36.03 1.85
N PHE A 173 15.36 -37.03 2.36
CA PHE A 173 15.34 -37.40 3.77
C PHE A 173 15.98 -36.32 4.66
N ALA A 174 17.16 -35.82 4.30
CA ALA A 174 17.85 -34.79 5.08
C ALA A 174 17.05 -33.48 5.12
N LEU A 175 16.50 -33.04 3.96
CA LEU A 175 15.67 -31.85 3.87
C LEU A 175 14.41 -31.95 4.73
N LYS A 176 13.77 -33.13 4.78
CA LYS A 176 12.61 -33.38 5.64
C LYS A 176 12.97 -33.28 7.12
N GLN A 177 14.04 -33.94 7.57
CA GLN A 177 14.48 -33.92 8.97
C GLN A 177 14.84 -32.51 9.44
N ILE A 178 15.54 -31.73 8.61
CA ILE A 178 15.89 -30.33 8.93
C ILE A 178 14.63 -29.48 9.03
N SER A 179 13.70 -29.62 8.08
CA SER A 179 12.47 -28.83 8.05
C SER A 179 11.54 -29.14 9.23
N GLU A 180 11.41 -30.41 9.63
CA GLU A 180 10.63 -30.81 10.82
C GLU A 180 11.20 -30.21 12.10
N ARG A 181 12.54 -30.17 12.23
CA ARG A 181 13.17 -29.56 13.40
C ARG A 181 12.97 -28.05 13.46
N ILE A 182 13.07 -27.37 12.32
CA ILE A 182 12.79 -25.93 12.22
C ILE A 182 11.31 -25.64 12.57
N LEU A 183 10.37 -26.48 12.10
CA LEU A 183 8.95 -26.41 12.45
C LEU A 183 8.72 -26.49 13.96
N MET A 184 9.30 -27.50 14.61
CA MET A 184 9.16 -27.69 16.06
C MET A 184 9.72 -26.50 16.86
N ALA A 185 10.87 -25.97 16.43
CA ALA A 185 11.47 -24.82 17.08
C ALA A 185 10.62 -23.54 16.91
N ARG A 186 10.08 -23.30 15.71
CA ARG A 186 9.20 -22.15 15.43
C ARG A 186 7.83 -22.27 16.08
N ALA A 187 7.31 -23.48 16.26
CA ALA A 187 6.06 -23.74 16.97
C ALA A 187 6.19 -23.60 18.51
N GLY A 188 7.38 -23.28 19.04
CA GLY A 188 7.61 -23.19 20.48
C GLY A 188 7.52 -24.54 21.20
N LEU A 189 7.54 -25.65 20.47
CA LEU A 189 7.55 -27.01 21.03
C LEU A 189 8.95 -27.46 21.44
N ALA A 190 9.98 -26.66 21.15
CA ALA A 190 11.34 -26.89 21.57
C ALA A 190 11.71 -26.04 22.80
N ASP A 191 12.67 -26.52 23.57
CA ASP A 191 13.23 -25.85 24.75
C ASP A 191 13.80 -24.45 24.39
N PRO A 192 13.32 -23.36 25.02
CA PRO A 192 13.76 -21.98 24.75
C PRO A 192 15.26 -21.74 24.96
N GLY A 193 15.92 -22.55 25.81
CA GLY A 193 17.34 -22.43 26.09
C GLY A 193 18.26 -23.09 25.05
N ARG A 194 17.70 -23.74 24.02
CA ARG A 194 18.47 -24.48 23.00
C ARG A 194 18.42 -23.79 21.64
N PRO A 195 19.48 -23.88 20.83
CA PRO A 195 19.48 -23.34 19.46
C PRO A 195 18.40 -24.03 18.61
N THR A 196 17.88 -23.28 17.63
CA THR A 196 16.76 -23.66 16.73
C THR A 196 16.95 -25.04 16.08
N GLY A 197 18.19 -25.43 15.81
CA GLY A 197 18.54 -26.78 15.40
C GLY A 197 20.04 -27.02 15.50
N VAL A 198 20.42 -28.19 16.02
CA VAL A 198 21.80 -28.70 15.96
C VAL A 198 21.75 -29.88 15.01
N PHE A 199 22.50 -29.79 13.92
CA PHE A 199 22.56 -30.81 12.90
C PHE A 199 24.02 -31.20 12.68
N MET A 200 24.29 -32.51 12.60
CA MET A 200 25.55 -33.03 12.11
C MET A 200 25.31 -33.52 10.68
N LEU A 201 25.82 -32.76 9.71
CA LEU A 201 25.67 -33.08 8.30
C LEU A 201 26.87 -33.93 7.88
N THR A 202 26.71 -35.24 7.93
CA THR A 202 27.69 -36.20 7.41
C THR A 202 27.22 -36.69 6.05
N GLY A 203 28.03 -36.44 5.02
CA GLY A 203 27.78 -36.88 3.65
C GLY A 203 28.15 -38.33 3.42
#